data_AF-A0A9E6EKU6-F1
#
_entry.id   AF-A0A9E6EKU6-F1
#
_cell.length_a   1.000
_cell.length_b   1.000
_cell.length_c   1.000
_cell.angle_alpha   90.00
_cell.angle_beta   90.00
_cell.angle_gamma   90.00
#
_symmetry.space_group_name_H-M   'P 1'
#
loop_
_entity.id
_entity.type
_entity.pdbx_description
1 polymer ?
#
loop_
_entity_poly.entity_id
_entity_poly.type
_entity_poly.pdbx_seq_one_letter_code
_entity_poly.pdbx_strand_id
1 'polypeptide(L)'
;MTVRRVARFRPFREQDNRHSGAWDFVRKGVLRVLDLLAVSMAILLVLAPFVWRKSKADKVVDAWSQPRMSEISRVEKDWMTLPRLPEFTRGDEPVVKEFLNAEPLVLAVRARSAPRNLWIRRGDALVRAEGDTEAPTLNAWFAKAEKDQVFISLPTDVLPGEQRSGPKVVLQGDRWAVAKAWREGSPEVEQFLRNHFGPAPSFRVVLLKDGDEARKDLSPQAWGAEPHLQGDPYWGVHSAFSVQLISNEFPGWTFTVIPFRAEGRAIQLNLRMQFALAAALAVIVGLSLVLALYLRARARRKATLDADRMASMTHSLKTPLAILKFRCDTLRLGRLPPDQLDSQLIQIGEEADRLSAIIEHALMAIQGPSESGPQQDVNPQWIQGVAEDLAPAFEAENRRLVLTCSDQAG
;
A
#
# COMPACT_ATOMS: atom_id res chain seq x y z
N MET A 1 10.44 61.79 74.98
CA MET A 1 10.64 60.33 74.88
C MET A 1 9.49 59.74 74.09
N THR A 2 9.72 59.34 72.83
CA THR A 2 8.87 58.39 72.10
C THR A 2 9.63 57.89 70.88
N VAL A 3 9.97 56.59 70.92
CA VAL A 3 10.82 55.87 69.97
C VAL A 3 10.04 55.58 68.69
N ARG A 4 10.51 56.06 67.54
CA ARG A 4 9.91 55.76 66.22
C ARG A 4 10.60 54.53 65.62
N ARG A 5 9.86 53.43 65.50
CA ARG A 5 10.32 52.13 64.96
C ARG A 5 10.83 52.26 63.52
N VAL A 6 12.01 51.72 63.28
CA VAL A 6 12.59 51.46 61.94
C VAL A 6 11.91 50.23 61.36
N ALA A 7 11.13 50.40 60.29
CA ALA A 7 10.64 49.30 59.48
C ALA A 7 11.77 48.83 58.53
N ARG A 8 12.37 47.68 58.82
CA ARG A 8 13.29 46.98 57.91
C ARG A 8 12.48 46.46 56.71
N PHE A 9 12.75 47.02 55.54
CA PHE A 9 12.31 46.47 54.26
C PHE A 9 13.04 45.13 54.02
N ARG A 10 12.31 44.01 54.05
CA ARG A 10 12.81 42.72 53.55
C ARG A 10 12.50 42.68 52.05
N PRO A 11 13.48 42.53 51.15
CA PRO A 11 13.17 42.31 49.74
C PRO A 11 12.40 41.00 49.61
N PHE A 12 11.32 41.06 48.82
CA PHE A 12 10.50 39.94 48.43
C PHE A 12 11.40 38.93 47.71
N ARG A 13 11.70 37.81 48.38
CA ARG A 13 12.51 36.73 47.82
C ARG A 13 11.63 36.02 46.79
N GLU A 14 11.95 36.24 45.53
CA GLU A 14 11.36 35.60 44.36
C GLU A 14 11.24 34.10 44.63
N GLN A 15 9.98 33.64 44.68
CA GLN A 15 9.64 32.29 45.07
C GLN A 15 10.07 31.36 43.92
N ASP A 16 11.16 30.66 44.19
CA ASP A 16 11.83 29.73 43.30
C ASP A 16 10.84 28.74 42.68
N ASN A 17 10.85 28.70 41.36
CA ASN A 17 9.84 28.13 40.47
C ASN A 17 9.93 26.58 40.45
N ARG A 18 9.71 25.93 41.60
CA ARG A 18 9.87 24.46 41.80
C ARG A 18 8.74 23.60 41.21
N HIS A 19 7.77 24.17 40.49
CA HIS A 19 6.69 23.41 39.85
C HIS A 19 6.94 23.05 38.37
N SER A 20 8.10 23.37 37.79
CA SER A 20 8.37 23.15 36.36
C SER A 20 8.66 21.69 35.96
N GLY A 21 9.18 20.84 36.86
CA GLY A 21 9.62 19.48 36.51
C GLY A 21 8.50 18.51 36.14
N ALA A 22 7.40 18.50 36.89
CA ALA A 22 6.25 17.61 36.64
C ALA A 22 5.48 18.03 35.37
N TRP A 23 5.31 19.33 35.16
CA TRP A 23 4.66 19.88 33.96
C TRP A 23 5.49 19.66 32.69
N ASP A 24 6.82 19.77 32.77
CA ASP A 24 7.70 19.45 31.64
C ASP A 24 7.73 17.96 31.31
N PHE A 25 7.63 17.08 32.32
CA PHE A 25 7.53 15.63 32.09
C PHE A 25 6.23 15.27 31.37
N VAL A 26 5.08 15.80 31.82
CA VAL A 26 3.77 15.61 31.16
C VAL A 26 3.79 16.18 29.74
N ARG A 27 4.32 17.39 29.54
CA ARG A 27 4.39 18.03 28.22
C ARG A 27 5.29 17.26 27.24
N LYS A 28 6.45 16.76 27.69
CA LYS A 28 7.34 15.90 26.88
C LYS A 28 6.70 14.55 26.57
N GLY A 29 5.97 13.97 27.52
CA GLY A 29 5.20 12.74 27.33
C GLY A 29 4.11 12.89 26.26
N VAL A 30 3.29 13.94 26.36
CA VAL A 30 2.22 14.23 25.38
C VAL A 30 2.79 14.48 23.98
N LEU A 31 3.92 15.19 23.87
CA LEU A 31 4.55 15.42 22.56
C LEU A 31 5.06 14.12 21.93
N ARG A 32 5.69 13.23 22.70
CA ARG A 32 6.13 11.92 22.20
C ARG A 32 4.96 11.06 21.74
N VAL A 33 3.84 11.08 22.46
CA VAL A 33 2.62 10.36 22.06
C VAL A 33 2.07 10.90 20.74
N LEU A 34 2.05 12.22 20.56
CA LEU A 34 1.63 12.85 19.30
C LEU A 34 2.57 12.50 18.12
N ASP A 35 3.87 12.48 18.35
CA ASP A 35 4.84 12.10 17.31
C ASP A 35 4.69 10.62 16.93
N LEU A 36 4.48 9.73 17.90
CA LEU A 36 4.18 8.31 17.65
C LEU A 36 2.87 8.12 16.88
N LEU A 37 1.83 8.90 17.20
CA LEU A 37 0.56 8.93 16.46
C LEU A 37 0.74 9.42 15.02
N ALA A 38 1.59 10.42 14.79
CA ALA A 38 1.87 10.91 13.45
C ALA A 38 2.61 9.86 12.61
N VAL A 39 3.58 9.16 13.20
CA VAL A 39 4.31 8.07 12.54
C VAL A 39 3.38 6.90 12.25
N SER A 40 2.52 6.49 13.19
CA SER A 40 1.56 5.41 12.96
C SER A 40 0.54 5.77 11.88
N MET A 41 0.05 7.01 11.87
CA MET A 41 -0.82 7.52 10.81
C MET A 41 -0.12 7.51 9.44
N ALA A 42 1.16 7.91 9.36
CA ALA A 42 1.93 7.87 8.12
C ALA A 42 2.10 6.43 7.61
N ILE A 43 2.40 5.48 8.50
CA ILE A 43 2.50 4.05 8.15
C ILE A 43 1.15 3.54 7.64
N LEU A 44 0.04 3.88 8.31
CA LEU A 44 -1.31 3.50 7.87
C LEU A 44 -1.64 4.08 6.50
N LEU A 45 -1.28 5.33 6.21
CA LEU A 45 -1.49 5.96 4.90
C LEU A 45 -0.71 5.26 3.79
N VAL A 46 0.51 4.80 4.07
CA VAL A 46 1.31 4.04 3.10
C VAL A 46 0.74 2.65 2.88
N LEU A 47 0.29 1.96 3.93
CA LEU A 47 -0.24 0.60 3.84
C LEU A 47 -1.68 0.54 3.31
N ALA A 48 -2.48 1.58 3.53
CA ALA A 48 -3.91 1.60 3.21
C ALA A 48 -4.23 1.27 1.74
N PRO A 49 -3.55 1.84 0.73
CA PRO A 49 -3.81 1.49 -0.67
C PRO A 49 -3.55 0.01 -0.97
N PHE A 50 -2.55 -0.61 -0.35
CA PHE A 50 -2.21 -2.02 -0.55
C PHE A 50 -3.24 -2.96 0.08
N VAL A 51 -3.63 -2.68 1.33
CA VAL A 51 -4.68 -3.44 2.02
C VAL A 51 -6.01 -3.29 1.29
N TRP A 52 -6.35 -2.07 0.88
CA TRP A 52 -7.55 -1.79 0.09
C TRP A 52 -7.52 -2.53 -1.25
N ARG A 53 -6.39 -2.53 -1.96
CA ARG A 53 -6.24 -3.25 -3.24
C ARG A 53 -6.48 -4.75 -3.07
N LYS A 54 -5.90 -5.36 -2.04
CA LYS A 54 -6.10 -6.79 -1.76
C LYS A 54 -7.58 -7.08 -1.47
N SER A 55 -8.18 -6.37 -0.52
CA SER A 55 -9.60 -6.55 -0.18
C SER A 55 -10.54 -6.29 -1.36
N LYS A 56 -10.23 -5.31 -2.21
CA LYS A 56 -11.04 -5.01 -3.39
C LYS A 56 -10.88 -6.08 -4.46
N ALA A 57 -9.66 -6.59 -4.67
CA ALA A 57 -9.42 -7.71 -5.57
C ALA A 57 -10.21 -8.95 -5.12
N ASP A 58 -10.15 -9.31 -3.84
CA ASP A 58 -10.91 -10.43 -3.27
C ASP A 58 -12.42 -10.27 -3.50
N LYS A 59 -12.98 -9.08 -3.20
CA LYS A 59 -14.40 -8.79 -3.45
C LYS A 59 -14.79 -8.87 -4.92
N VAL A 60 -13.91 -8.46 -5.83
CA VAL A 60 -14.16 -8.54 -7.29
C VAL A 60 -14.09 -10.00 -7.75
N VAL A 61 -13.16 -10.78 -7.21
CA VAL A 61 -13.08 -12.23 -7.43
C VAL A 61 -14.36 -12.89 -6.97
N ASP A 62 -14.82 -12.62 -5.75
CA ASP A 62 -16.06 -13.17 -5.19
C ASP A 62 -17.28 -12.76 -6.03
N ALA A 63 -17.43 -11.47 -6.35
CA ALA A 63 -18.57 -10.98 -7.12
C ALA A 63 -18.64 -11.60 -8.53
N TRP A 64 -17.48 -11.87 -9.13
CA TRP A 64 -17.39 -12.53 -10.43
C TRP A 64 -17.61 -14.06 -10.30
N SER A 65 -17.11 -14.69 -9.25
CA SER A 65 -17.13 -16.14 -9.08
C SER A 65 -18.52 -16.66 -8.72
N GLN A 66 -19.23 -15.98 -7.81
CA GLN A 66 -20.53 -16.37 -7.27
C GLN A 66 -21.57 -16.79 -8.32
N PRO A 67 -21.89 -16.00 -9.36
CA PRO A 67 -22.88 -16.41 -10.36
C PRO A 67 -22.45 -17.65 -11.16
N ARG A 68 -21.13 -17.88 -11.29
CA ARG A 68 -20.53 -18.95 -12.09
C ARG A 68 -20.32 -20.25 -11.31
N MET A 69 -20.34 -20.19 -9.97
CA MET A 69 -20.17 -21.38 -9.12
C MET A 69 -21.16 -22.50 -9.48
N SER A 70 -22.42 -22.16 -9.76
CA SER A 70 -23.43 -23.14 -10.16
C SER A 70 -23.16 -23.83 -11.50
N GLU A 71 -22.49 -23.16 -12.44
CA GLU A 71 -22.07 -23.73 -13.72
C GLU A 71 -20.88 -24.67 -13.54
N ILE A 72 -19.95 -24.30 -12.67
CA ILE A 72 -18.74 -25.10 -12.46
C ILE A 72 -19.04 -26.34 -11.61
N SER A 73 -19.87 -26.21 -10.57
CA SER A 73 -20.34 -27.37 -9.81
C SER A 73 -21.16 -28.34 -10.67
N ARG A 74 -21.80 -27.88 -11.75
CA ARG A 74 -22.46 -28.77 -12.72
C ARG A 74 -21.45 -29.62 -13.49
N VAL A 75 -20.35 -29.04 -13.95
CA VAL A 75 -19.26 -29.77 -14.59
C VAL A 75 -18.67 -30.84 -13.68
N GLU A 76 -18.35 -30.47 -12.44
CA GLU A 76 -17.81 -31.40 -11.45
C GLU A 76 -18.79 -32.54 -11.15
N LYS A 77 -20.07 -32.21 -10.94
CA LYS A 77 -21.12 -33.18 -10.67
C LYS A 77 -21.34 -34.13 -11.85
N ASP A 78 -21.39 -33.62 -13.08
CA ASP A 78 -21.63 -34.43 -14.27
C ASP A 78 -20.49 -35.42 -14.53
N TRP A 79 -19.26 -34.97 -14.31
CA TRP A 79 -18.10 -35.86 -14.36
C TRP A 79 -18.22 -36.99 -13.34
N MET A 80 -18.59 -36.69 -12.09
CA MET A 80 -18.77 -37.69 -11.03
C MET A 80 -20.04 -38.52 -11.15
N THR A 81 -20.93 -38.19 -12.07
CA THR A 81 -22.21 -38.89 -12.25
C THR A 81 -22.05 -40.05 -13.23
N LEU A 82 -22.51 -41.24 -12.82
CA LEU A 82 -22.54 -42.40 -13.69
C LEU A 82 -23.51 -42.13 -14.85
N PRO A 83 -23.02 -42.14 -16.10
CA PRO A 83 -23.88 -41.81 -17.23
C PRO A 83 -24.81 -42.99 -17.54
N ARG A 84 -25.97 -42.70 -18.11
CA ARG A 84 -26.95 -43.72 -18.50
C ARG A 84 -26.50 -44.38 -19.79
N LEU A 85 -25.85 -45.52 -19.67
CA LEU A 85 -25.39 -46.28 -20.82
C LEU A 85 -26.58 -46.95 -21.54
N PRO A 86 -26.73 -46.79 -22.86
CA PRO A 86 -27.72 -47.53 -23.62
C PRO A 86 -27.36 -49.02 -23.70
N GLU A 87 -28.35 -49.88 -23.96
CA GLU A 87 -28.06 -51.26 -24.31
C GLU A 87 -27.53 -51.31 -25.75
N PHE A 88 -26.39 -52.00 -25.96
CA PHE A 88 -25.78 -52.18 -27.28
C PHE A 88 -25.06 -53.52 -27.37
N THR A 89 -24.81 -53.98 -28.61
CA THR A 89 -24.11 -55.25 -28.90
C THR A 89 -22.84 -55.05 -29.72
N ARG A 90 -22.82 -54.09 -30.68
CA ARG A 90 -21.71 -53.89 -31.62
C ARG A 90 -20.86 -52.64 -31.34
N GLY A 91 -21.39 -51.68 -30.58
CA GLY A 91 -20.65 -50.50 -30.12
C GLY A 91 -20.51 -49.37 -31.15
N ASP A 92 -20.89 -49.59 -32.41
CA ASP A 92 -20.97 -48.62 -33.51
C ASP A 92 -22.40 -48.14 -33.80
N GLU A 93 -23.36 -48.63 -33.01
CA GLU A 93 -24.79 -48.35 -33.14
C GLU A 93 -25.10 -46.85 -32.96
N PRO A 94 -26.13 -46.30 -33.64
CA PRO A 94 -26.48 -44.88 -33.55
C PRO A 94 -26.69 -44.38 -32.11
N VAL A 95 -27.26 -45.23 -31.26
CA VAL A 95 -27.51 -44.92 -29.84
C VAL A 95 -26.19 -44.79 -29.05
N VAL A 96 -25.16 -45.56 -29.41
CA VAL A 96 -23.83 -45.44 -28.80
C VAL A 96 -23.16 -44.15 -29.25
N LYS A 97 -23.30 -43.77 -30.52
CA LYS A 97 -22.79 -42.48 -31.04
C LYS A 97 -23.43 -41.29 -30.31
N GLU A 98 -24.74 -41.32 -30.14
CA GLU A 98 -25.48 -40.30 -29.39
C GLU A 98 -24.99 -40.22 -27.94
N PHE A 99 -24.83 -41.38 -27.29
CA PHE A 99 -24.27 -41.47 -25.94
C PHE A 99 -22.86 -40.87 -25.84
N LEU A 100 -21.94 -41.23 -26.74
CA LEU A 100 -20.55 -40.74 -26.72
C LEU A 100 -20.43 -39.24 -27.07
N ASN A 101 -21.39 -38.70 -27.81
CA ASN A 101 -21.51 -37.26 -28.07
C ASN A 101 -22.05 -36.49 -26.85
N ALA A 102 -22.97 -37.10 -26.11
CA ALA A 102 -23.49 -36.56 -24.86
C ALA A 102 -22.45 -36.66 -23.72
N GLU A 103 -21.61 -37.69 -23.75
CA GLU A 103 -20.60 -37.99 -22.73
C GLU A 103 -19.17 -38.04 -23.33
N PRO A 104 -18.58 -36.88 -23.70
CA PRO A 104 -17.29 -36.83 -24.38
C PRO A 104 -16.12 -37.40 -23.56
N LEU A 105 -16.21 -37.33 -22.22
CA LEU A 105 -15.14 -37.77 -21.33
C LEU A 105 -15.09 -39.28 -21.13
N VAL A 106 -16.08 -40.04 -21.63
CA VAL A 106 -16.08 -41.50 -21.52
C VAL A 106 -14.95 -42.08 -22.37
N LEU A 107 -14.04 -42.79 -21.71
CA LEU A 107 -12.90 -43.45 -22.34
C LEU A 107 -13.16 -44.93 -22.57
N ALA A 108 -13.79 -45.61 -21.61
CA ALA A 108 -14.05 -47.04 -21.69
C ALA A 108 -15.25 -47.45 -20.84
N VAL A 109 -15.84 -48.59 -21.19
CA VAL A 109 -16.97 -49.19 -20.50
C VAL A 109 -16.74 -50.68 -20.33
N ARG A 110 -17.01 -51.22 -19.14
CA ARG A 110 -16.84 -52.65 -18.85
C ARG A 110 -18.13 -53.27 -18.32
N ALA A 111 -18.52 -54.41 -18.88
CA ALA A 111 -19.61 -55.20 -18.33
C ALA A 111 -19.21 -55.78 -16.96
N ARG A 112 -20.10 -55.70 -15.97
CA ARG A 112 -19.85 -56.27 -14.63
C ARG A 112 -20.26 -57.74 -14.54
N SER A 113 -21.27 -58.14 -15.31
CA SER A 113 -21.68 -59.55 -15.46
C SER A 113 -20.83 -60.27 -16.51
N ALA A 114 -20.75 -61.59 -16.40
CA ALA A 114 -20.05 -62.41 -17.38
C ALA A 114 -20.82 -62.43 -18.72
N PRO A 115 -20.14 -62.31 -19.87
CA PRO A 115 -18.70 -62.06 -20.03
C PRO A 115 -18.33 -60.58 -19.77
N ARG A 116 -17.27 -60.35 -18.97
CA ARG A 116 -16.77 -59.02 -18.55
C ARG A 116 -16.03 -58.28 -19.69
N ASN A 117 -16.71 -58.10 -20.81
CA ASN A 117 -16.15 -57.47 -21.99
C ASN A 117 -15.79 -56.01 -21.69
N LEU A 118 -14.57 -55.62 -22.05
CA LEU A 118 -14.09 -54.24 -22.03
C LEU A 118 -14.26 -53.62 -23.41
N TRP A 119 -14.88 -52.45 -23.44
CA TRP A 119 -15.09 -51.64 -24.62
C TRP A 119 -14.36 -50.31 -24.46
N ILE A 120 -13.58 -49.91 -25.45
CA ILE A 120 -12.77 -48.69 -25.43
C ILE A 120 -13.28 -47.75 -26.51
N ARG A 121 -13.40 -46.47 -26.19
CA ARG A 121 -13.79 -45.44 -27.14
C ARG A 121 -12.71 -45.24 -28.20
N ARG A 122 -13.13 -45.29 -29.46
CA ARG A 122 -12.34 -44.93 -30.64
C ARG A 122 -13.22 -44.05 -31.52
N GLY A 123 -12.99 -42.73 -31.44
CA GLY A 123 -13.83 -41.73 -32.10
C GLY A 123 -15.25 -41.74 -31.55
N ASP A 124 -16.22 -42.05 -32.41
CA ASP A 124 -17.64 -42.13 -32.13
C ASP A 124 -18.15 -43.56 -31.85
N ALA A 125 -17.26 -44.55 -31.76
CA ALA A 125 -17.62 -45.95 -31.51
C ALA A 125 -16.94 -46.52 -30.26
N LEU A 126 -17.56 -47.55 -29.69
CA LEU A 126 -16.99 -48.41 -28.65
C LEU A 126 -16.49 -49.70 -29.30
N VAL A 127 -15.19 -49.95 -29.25
CA VAL A 127 -14.54 -51.13 -29.83
C VAL A 127 -14.12 -52.07 -28.71
N ARG A 128 -14.27 -53.39 -28.90
CA ARG A 128 -13.77 -54.37 -27.93
C ARG A 128 -12.27 -54.24 -27.77
N ALA A 129 -11.78 -54.33 -26.54
CA ALA A 129 -10.39 -54.12 -26.16
C ALA A 129 -9.41 -55.24 -26.59
N GLU A 130 -9.80 -56.12 -27.51
CA GLU A 130 -8.99 -57.28 -27.93
C GLU A 130 -7.73 -56.80 -28.67
N GLY A 131 -6.56 -56.93 -28.04
CA GLY A 131 -5.27 -56.51 -28.59
C GLY A 131 -4.95 -55.02 -28.45
N ASP A 132 -5.73 -54.27 -27.68
CA ASP A 132 -5.51 -52.83 -27.48
C ASP A 132 -4.42 -52.54 -26.42
N THR A 133 -3.55 -51.57 -26.68
CA THR A 133 -2.45 -51.20 -25.78
C THR A 133 -2.90 -50.56 -24.47
N GLU A 134 -4.08 -49.92 -24.45
CA GLU A 134 -4.65 -49.30 -23.24
C GLU A 134 -5.42 -50.32 -22.39
N ALA A 135 -5.77 -51.48 -22.94
CA ALA A 135 -6.61 -52.48 -22.29
C ALA A 135 -6.06 -52.99 -20.94
N PRO A 136 -4.75 -53.27 -20.77
CA PRO A 136 -4.21 -53.71 -19.48
C PRO A 136 -4.38 -52.65 -18.39
N THR A 137 -4.08 -51.38 -18.71
CA THR A 137 -4.19 -50.24 -17.79
C THR A 137 -5.64 -49.99 -17.38
N LEU A 138 -6.56 -49.98 -18.35
CA LEU A 138 -7.98 -49.80 -18.09
C LEU A 138 -8.56 -50.94 -17.24
N ASN A 139 -8.19 -52.19 -17.54
CA ASN A 139 -8.60 -53.32 -16.73
C ASN A 139 -8.09 -53.21 -15.28
N ALA A 140 -6.87 -52.73 -15.08
CA ALA A 140 -6.32 -52.47 -13.75
C ALA A 140 -7.12 -51.39 -13.00
N TRP A 141 -7.51 -50.30 -13.68
CA TRP A 141 -8.36 -49.26 -13.09
C TRP A 141 -9.71 -49.80 -12.67
N PHE A 142 -10.39 -50.54 -13.55
CA PHE A 142 -11.69 -51.13 -13.23
C PHE A 142 -11.58 -52.21 -12.14
N ALA A 143 -10.50 -52.99 -12.08
CA ALA A 143 -10.27 -53.96 -11.01
C ALA A 143 -10.01 -53.26 -9.66
N LYS A 144 -9.24 -52.17 -9.67
CA LYS A 144 -9.03 -51.34 -8.47
C LYS A 144 -10.33 -50.70 -8.01
N ALA A 145 -11.13 -50.17 -8.92
CA ALA A 145 -12.45 -49.66 -8.62
C ALA A 145 -13.32 -50.73 -7.95
N GLU A 146 -13.36 -51.97 -8.49
CA GLU A 146 -14.17 -53.06 -7.90
C GLU A 146 -13.79 -53.36 -6.46
N LYS A 147 -12.49 -53.28 -6.14
CA LYS A 147 -11.98 -53.47 -4.79
C LYS A 147 -12.34 -52.29 -3.86
N ASP A 148 -12.14 -51.07 -4.34
CA ASP A 148 -12.22 -49.84 -3.53
C ASP A 148 -13.61 -49.17 -3.60
N GLN A 149 -14.57 -49.76 -4.33
CA GLN A 149 -15.91 -49.25 -4.70
C GLN A 149 -15.90 -47.97 -5.55
N VAL A 150 -14.88 -47.13 -5.42
CA VAL A 150 -14.62 -45.95 -6.25
C VAL A 150 -13.14 -45.94 -6.62
N PHE A 151 -12.83 -45.67 -7.89
CA PHE A 151 -11.46 -45.38 -8.29
C PHE A 151 -11.37 -43.98 -8.87
N ILE A 152 -10.57 -43.15 -8.22
CA ILE A 152 -10.11 -41.86 -8.73
C ILE A 152 -8.59 -42.00 -8.86
N SER A 153 -8.09 -41.79 -10.08
CA SER A 153 -6.66 -41.94 -10.36
C SER A 153 -5.89 -40.75 -9.78
N LEU A 154 -4.80 -41.07 -9.08
CA LEU A 154 -3.79 -40.10 -8.67
C LEU A 154 -2.92 -39.75 -9.89
N PRO A 155 -2.32 -38.56 -9.95
CA PRO A 155 -1.74 -37.97 -11.17
C PRO A 155 -0.42 -38.61 -11.68
N THR A 156 -0.20 -39.89 -11.40
CA THR A 156 0.94 -40.73 -11.79
C THR A 156 0.60 -41.76 -12.87
N ASP A 157 -0.68 -42.03 -13.14
CA ASP A 157 -1.10 -43.09 -14.07
C ASP A 157 -1.24 -42.54 -15.51
N VAL A 158 -0.12 -42.30 -16.20
CA VAL A 158 -0.11 -41.78 -17.59
C VAL A 158 -0.54 -42.88 -18.58
N LEU A 159 -1.55 -42.61 -19.43
CA LEU A 159 -1.87 -43.51 -20.54
C LEU A 159 -0.85 -43.37 -21.69
N PRO A 160 -0.63 -44.41 -22.51
CA PRO A 160 0.22 -44.30 -23.69
C PRO A 160 -0.18 -43.11 -24.59
N GLY A 161 0.75 -42.18 -24.84
CA GLY A 161 0.51 -40.99 -25.67
C GLY A 161 -0.01 -39.75 -24.94
N GLU A 162 -0.33 -39.84 -23.64
CA GLU A 162 -0.62 -38.64 -22.84
C GLU A 162 0.68 -37.88 -22.52
N GLN A 163 0.74 -36.60 -22.87
CA GLN A 163 1.85 -35.72 -22.44
C GLN A 163 1.81 -35.43 -20.94
N ARG A 164 0.61 -35.42 -20.35
CA ARG A 164 0.38 -35.21 -18.92
C ARG A 164 -0.85 -36.03 -18.51
N SER A 165 -0.71 -36.85 -17.47
CA SER A 165 -1.84 -37.60 -16.93
C SER A 165 -2.84 -36.60 -16.39
N GLY A 166 -4.04 -36.52 -16.97
CA GLY A 166 -5.17 -35.85 -16.34
C GLY A 166 -5.86 -36.74 -15.30
N PRO A 167 -6.82 -36.19 -14.55
CA PRO A 167 -7.64 -36.94 -13.60
C PRO A 167 -8.52 -37.94 -14.34
N LYS A 168 -8.66 -39.11 -13.73
CA LYS A 168 -9.48 -40.21 -14.24
C LYS A 168 -10.37 -40.71 -13.12
N VAL A 169 -11.58 -41.12 -13.48
CA VAL A 169 -12.53 -41.71 -12.55
C VAL A 169 -13.16 -42.94 -13.16
N VAL A 170 -13.35 -43.98 -12.36
CA VAL A 170 -14.15 -45.14 -12.73
C VAL A 170 -15.38 -45.16 -11.83
N LEU A 171 -16.53 -45.04 -12.46
CA LEU A 171 -17.84 -45.05 -11.83
C LEU A 171 -18.47 -46.43 -12.01
N GLN A 172 -19.08 -46.96 -10.96
CA GLN A 172 -19.73 -48.27 -10.98
C GLN A 172 -21.24 -48.13 -10.95
N GLY A 173 -21.92 -48.78 -11.88
CA GLY A 173 -23.35 -49.06 -11.81
C GLY A 173 -23.61 -50.55 -11.66
N ASP A 174 -24.88 -50.94 -11.72
CA ASP A 174 -25.27 -52.34 -11.49
C ASP A 174 -24.78 -53.28 -12.61
N ARG A 175 -24.91 -52.84 -13.87
CA ARG A 175 -24.57 -53.66 -15.06
C ARG A 175 -23.22 -53.30 -15.67
N TRP A 176 -22.84 -52.03 -15.56
CA TRP A 176 -21.68 -51.47 -16.26
C TRP A 176 -20.82 -50.66 -15.31
N ALA A 177 -19.52 -50.68 -15.55
CA ALA A 177 -18.59 -49.70 -15.01
C ALA A 177 -18.11 -48.80 -16.16
N VAL A 178 -17.97 -47.51 -15.89
CA VAL A 178 -17.59 -46.50 -16.88
C VAL A 178 -16.34 -45.79 -16.41
N ALA A 179 -15.31 -45.76 -17.26
CA ALA A 179 -14.10 -44.96 -17.05
C ALA A 179 -14.25 -43.62 -17.78
N LYS A 180 -14.15 -42.51 -17.05
CA LYS A 180 -14.04 -41.15 -17.61
C LYS A 180 -12.62 -40.62 -17.39
N ALA A 181 -12.10 -39.87 -18.37
CA ALA A 181 -10.77 -39.27 -18.30
C ALA A 181 -10.79 -37.86 -18.90
N TRP A 182 -10.14 -36.91 -18.21
CA TRP A 182 -9.91 -35.58 -18.76
C TRP A 182 -8.53 -35.51 -19.40
N ARG A 183 -8.51 -35.51 -20.73
CA ARG A 183 -7.27 -35.43 -21.50
C ARG A 183 -7.03 -33.98 -21.88
N GLU A 184 -6.01 -33.38 -21.29
CA GLU A 184 -5.66 -31.99 -21.57
C GLU A 184 -5.35 -31.78 -23.05
N GLY A 185 -5.90 -30.72 -23.62
CA GLY A 185 -5.79 -30.37 -25.04
C GLY A 185 -6.66 -31.20 -25.97
N SER A 186 -7.47 -32.15 -25.46
CA SER A 186 -8.29 -33.00 -26.31
C SER A 186 -9.58 -32.29 -26.77
N PRO A 187 -10.08 -32.61 -27.98
CA PRO A 187 -11.34 -32.05 -28.47
C PRO A 187 -12.55 -32.51 -27.64
N GLU A 188 -12.47 -33.68 -27.00
CA GLU A 188 -13.56 -34.18 -26.17
C GLU A 188 -13.75 -33.35 -24.89
N VAL A 189 -12.66 -32.91 -24.26
CA VAL A 189 -12.74 -31.98 -23.11
C VAL A 189 -13.38 -30.67 -23.53
N GLU A 190 -12.96 -30.13 -24.69
CA GLU A 190 -13.52 -28.89 -25.22
C GLU A 190 -15.02 -29.04 -25.52
N GLN A 191 -15.44 -30.15 -26.13
CA GLN A 191 -16.84 -30.46 -26.39
C GLN A 191 -17.64 -30.61 -25.09
N PHE A 192 -17.09 -31.31 -24.10
CA PHE A 192 -17.71 -31.46 -22.79
C PHE A 192 -17.97 -30.11 -22.13
N LEU A 193 -16.99 -29.20 -22.14
CA LEU A 193 -17.17 -27.85 -21.60
C LEU A 193 -18.20 -27.03 -22.39
N ARG A 194 -18.23 -27.16 -23.73
CA ARG A 194 -19.23 -26.48 -24.57
C ARG A 194 -20.65 -26.96 -24.30
N ASN A 195 -20.83 -28.26 -24.10
CA ASN A 195 -22.13 -28.84 -23.73
C ASN A 195 -22.66 -28.27 -22.40
N HIS A 196 -21.76 -27.94 -21.47
CA HIS A 196 -22.12 -27.47 -20.13
C HIS A 196 -22.31 -25.95 -20.03
N PHE A 197 -21.45 -25.16 -20.69
CA PHE A 197 -21.49 -23.69 -20.59
C PHE A 197 -22.25 -23.01 -21.73
N GLY A 198 -22.61 -23.74 -22.78
CA GLY A 198 -23.33 -23.22 -23.93
C GLY A 198 -22.45 -22.39 -24.89
N PRO A 199 -23.06 -21.58 -25.77
CA PRO A 199 -22.36 -20.98 -26.91
C PRO A 199 -21.49 -19.75 -26.59
N ALA A 200 -21.69 -19.10 -25.44
CA ALA A 200 -21.00 -17.86 -25.08
C ALA A 200 -20.55 -17.85 -23.59
N PRO A 201 -19.65 -18.77 -23.20
CA PRO A 201 -19.11 -18.77 -21.84
C PRO A 201 -18.29 -17.52 -21.56
N SER A 202 -18.33 -17.05 -20.31
CA SER A 202 -17.54 -15.89 -19.84
C SER A 202 -16.23 -16.28 -19.15
N PHE A 203 -15.94 -17.59 -19.07
CA PHE A 203 -14.76 -18.11 -18.40
C PHE A 203 -14.24 -19.36 -19.09
N ARG A 204 -13.06 -19.77 -18.62
CA ARG A 204 -12.29 -20.91 -19.11
C ARG A 204 -11.91 -21.77 -17.92
N VAL A 205 -11.84 -23.08 -18.14
CA VAL A 205 -11.49 -24.06 -17.12
C VAL A 205 -10.06 -24.51 -17.34
N VAL A 206 -9.23 -24.33 -16.32
CA VAL A 206 -7.87 -24.80 -16.23
C VAL A 206 -7.80 -25.86 -15.16
N LEU A 207 -7.15 -26.97 -15.46
CA LEU A 207 -6.89 -27.99 -14.47
C LEU A 207 -5.44 -27.89 -13.99
N LEU A 208 -5.27 -27.64 -12.69
CA LEU A 208 -3.95 -27.57 -12.07
C LEU A 208 -3.70 -28.84 -11.26
N LYS A 209 -2.51 -29.40 -11.41
CA LYS A 209 -2.03 -30.49 -10.57
C LYS A 209 -1.35 -29.87 -9.35
N ASP A 210 -1.46 -30.53 -8.21
CA ASP A 210 -0.76 -30.11 -6.99
C ASP A 210 0.75 -29.93 -7.28
N GLY A 211 1.26 -28.74 -6.95
CA GLY A 211 2.64 -28.35 -7.20
C GLY A 211 2.90 -27.61 -8.52
N ASP A 212 1.93 -27.54 -9.45
CA ASP A 212 2.11 -26.73 -10.68
C ASP A 212 2.32 -25.25 -10.39
N GLU A 213 1.76 -24.72 -9.29
CA GLU A 213 1.97 -23.33 -8.87
C GLU A 213 3.45 -23.01 -8.60
N ALA A 214 4.22 -24.01 -8.17
CA ALA A 214 5.64 -23.85 -7.89
C ALA A 214 6.53 -24.06 -9.13
N ARG A 215 5.95 -24.54 -10.24
CA ARG A 215 6.70 -24.87 -11.46
C ARG A 215 7.00 -23.61 -12.28
N LYS A 216 8.26 -23.51 -12.71
CA LYS A 216 8.75 -22.41 -13.56
C LYS A 216 8.91 -22.81 -15.02
N ASP A 217 8.77 -24.10 -15.33
CA ASP A 217 8.95 -24.69 -16.66
C ASP A 217 7.66 -24.77 -17.48
N LEU A 218 6.53 -24.31 -16.92
CA LEU A 218 5.26 -24.24 -17.63
C LEU A 218 5.36 -23.24 -18.78
N SER A 219 5.00 -23.69 -19.97
CA SER A 219 4.94 -22.88 -21.19
C SER A 219 3.53 -22.90 -21.78
N PRO A 220 3.08 -21.79 -22.38
CA PRO A 220 1.77 -21.71 -23.01
C PRO A 220 1.65 -22.71 -24.15
N GLN A 221 0.52 -23.40 -24.23
CA GLN A 221 0.22 -24.40 -25.24
C GLN A 221 -0.85 -23.88 -26.20
N ALA A 222 -0.79 -24.29 -27.47
CA ALA A 222 -1.74 -23.83 -28.49
C ALA A 222 -3.19 -24.24 -28.17
N TRP A 223 -3.39 -25.45 -27.64
CA TRP A 223 -4.71 -25.94 -27.23
C TRP A 223 -5.28 -25.18 -26.01
N GLY A 224 -4.41 -24.58 -25.20
CA GLY A 224 -4.76 -23.78 -24.04
C GLY A 224 -4.88 -22.29 -24.34
N ALA A 225 -4.78 -21.87 -25.61
CA ALA A 225 -4.98 -20.49 -26.01
C ALA A 225 -6.45 -20.20 -26.33
N GLU A 226 -6.88 -18.94 -26.19
CA GLU A 226 -8.20 -18.51 -26.66
C GLU A 226 -8.35 -18.75 -28.16
N PRO A 227 -9.52 -19.21 -28.64
CA PRO A 227 -10.84 -19.16 -27.99
C PRO A 227 -11.27 -20.43 -27.24
N HIS A 228 -10.36 -21.37 -26.95
CA HIS A 228 -10.72 -22.62 -26.27
C HIS A 228 -11.22 -22.39 -24.84
N LEU A 229 -12.21 -23.19 -24.45
CA LEU A 229 -12.79 -23.17 -23.10
C LEU A 229 -11.86 -23.83 -22.09
N GLN A 230 -11.12 -24.85 -22.51
CA GLN A 230 -10.02 -25.35 -21.71
C GLN A 230 -8.83 -24.37 -21.76
N GLY A 231 -8.17 -24.18 -20.64
CA GLY A 231 -6.91 -23.46 -20.55
C GLY A 231 -5.78 -24.37 -20.10
N ASP A 232 -4.58 -24.07 -20.60
CA ASP A 232 -3.38 -24.75 -20.16
C ASP A 232 -2.98 -24.34 -18.72
N PRO A 233 -2.12 -25.12 -18.05
CA PRO A 233 -1.69 -24.81 -16.69
C PRO A 233 -0.92 -23.49 -16.58
N TYR A 234 -0.23 -23.08 -17.65
CA TYR A 234 0.48 -21.82 -17.68
C TYR A 234 -0.50 -20.65 -17.43
N TRP A 235 -1.66 -20.65 -18.07
CA TRP A 235 -2.69 -19.63 -17.83
C TRP A 235 -3.30 -19.72 -16.44
N GLY A 236 -3.48 -20.92 -15.88
CA GLY A 236 -3.99 -21.07 -14.51
C GLY A 236 -3.06 -20.47 -13.45
N VAL A 237 -1.74 -20.70 -13.60
CA VAL A 237 -0.73 -20.22 -12.65
C VAL A 237 -0.42 -18.72 -12.83
N HIS A 238 -0.41 -18.22 -14.06
CA HIS A 238 0.00 -16.84 -14.36
C HIS A 238 -1.17 -15.86 -14.50
N SER A 239 -2.42 -16.34 -14.38
CA SER A 239 -3.56 -15.42 -14.39
C SER A 239 -3.53 -14.57 -13.12
N ALA A 240 -3.63 -13.25 -13.29
CA ALA A 240 -3.82 -12.33 -12.17
C ALA A 240 -5.18 -12.51 -11.47
N PHE A 241 -6.05 -13.33 -12.06
CA PHE A 241 -7.41 -13.54 -11.61
C PHE A 241 -7.79 -15.01 -11.88
N SER A 242 -7.95 -15.78 -10.81
CA SER A 242 -8.33 -17.19 -10.88
C SER A 242 -9.19 -17.55 -9.67
N VAL A 243 -10.18 -18.39 -9.88
CA VAL A 243 -10.96 -18.99 -8.80
C VAL A 243 -10.60 -20.46 -8.75
N GLN A 244 -10.04 -20.89 -7.62
CA GLN A 244 -9.73 -22.28 -7.38
C GLN A 244 -10.89 -22.95 -6.66
N LEU A 245 -11.32 -24.06 -7.21
CA LEU A 245 -12.24 -25.01 -6.61
C LEU A 245 -11.41 -26.22 -6.22
N ILE A 246 -11.11 -26.27 -4.93
CA ILE A 246 -10.53 -27.47 -4.33
C ILE A 246 -11.71 -28.43 -4.17
N SER A 247 -11.85 -29.32 -5.14
CA SER A 247 -12.79 -30.43 -5.04
C SER A 247 -12.20 -31.49 -4.12
N ASN A 248 -12.95 -31.90 -3.11
CA ASN A 248 -12.58 -33.07 -2.30
C ASN A 248 -12.68 -34.38 -3.11
N GLU A 249 -13.34 -34.34 -4.27
CA GLU A 249 -13.57 -35.51 -5.12
C GLU A 249 -12.34 -35.88 -5.97
N PHE A 250 -11.38 -34.96 -6.15
CA PHE A 250 -10.19 -35.18 -6.98
C PHE A 250 -8.90 -34.85 -6.22
N PRO A 251 -8.39 -35.75 -5.37
CA PRO A 251 -7.14 -35.52 -4.66
C PRO A 251 -5.98 -35.36 -5.64
N GLY A 252 -5.19 -34.29 -5.48
CA GLY A 252 -4.06 -33.97 -6.36
C GLY A 252 -4.39 -33.00 -7.51
N TRP A 253 -5.65 -32.58 -7.64
CA TRP A 253 -6.13 -31.72 -8.72
C TRP A 253 -6.98 -30.57 -8.20
N THR A 254 -6.72 -29.38 -8.74
CA THR A 254 -7.49 -28.17 -8.44
C THR A 254 -8.13 -27.66 -9.73
N PHE A 255 -9.46 -27.55 -9.71
CA PHE A 255 -10.19 -26.91 -10.79
C PHE A 255 -10.04 -25.41 -10.67
N THR A 256 -9.41 -24.81 -11.66
CA THR A 256 -9.16 -23.37 -11.67
C THR A 256 -9.95 -22.74 -12.78
N VAL A 257 -10.71 -21.70 -12.47
CA VAL A 257 -11.51 -20.98 -13.44
C VAL A 257 -10.93 -19.60 -13.64
N ILE A 258 -10.68 -19.25 -14.91
CA ILE A 258 -10.09 -17.98 -15.30
C ILE A 258 -11.01 -17.24 -16.29
N PRO A 259 -11.09 -15.91 -16.25
CA PRO A 259 -11.83 -15.13 -17.24
C PRO A 259 -11.12 -15.18 -18.59
N PHE A 260 -11.88 -14.93 -19.66
CA PHE A 260 -11.28 -14.56 -20.94
C PHE A 260 -10.50 -13.24 -20.81
N ARG A 261 -9.44 -13.08 -21.61
CA ARG A 261 -8.51 -11.95 -21.57
C ARG A 261 -9.20 -10.61 -21.73
N ALA A 262 -10.23 -10.54 -22.58
CA ALA A 262 -10.99 -9.31 -22.77
C ALA A 262 -11.66 -8.84 -21.46
N GLU A 263 -12.35 -9.75 -20.77
CA GLU A 263 -13.01 -9.47 -19.49
C GLU A 263 -11.98 -9.23 -18.37
N GLY A 264 -10.95 -10.07 -18.28
CA GLY A 264 -9.87 -9.93 -17.31
C GLY A 264 -9.12 -8.60 -17.43
N ARG A 265 -8.87 -8.11 -18.65
CA ARG A 265 -8.23 -6.81 -18.89
C ARG A 265 -9.08 -5.65 -18.40
N ALA A 266 -10.40 -5.70 -18.62
CA ALA A 266 -11.32 -4.67 -18.12
C ALA A 266 -11.31 -4.59 -16.58
N ILE A 267 -11.35 -5.76 -15.92
CA ILE A 267 -11.25 -5.87 -14.45
C ILE A 267 -9.92 -5.29 -13.95
N GLN A 268 -8.80 -5.66 -14.58
CA GLN A 268 -7.47 -5.15 -14.20
C GLN A 268 -7.33 -3.65 -14.38
N LEU A 269 -7.84 -3.08 -15.48
CA LEU A 269 -7.80 -1.63 -15.71
C LEU A 269 -8.59 -0.88 -14.65
N ASN A 270 -9.78 -1.36 -14.29
CA ASN A 270 -10.60 -0.77 -13.25
C ASN A 270 -9.90 -0.82 -11.88
N LEU A 271 -9.32 -1.97 -11.50
CA LEU A 271 -8.58 -2.10 -10.25
C LEU A 271 -7.33 -1.21 -10.20
N ARG A 272 -6.60 -1.09 -11.31
CA ARG A 272 -5.44 -0.18 -11.42
C ARG A 272 -5.84 1.28 -11.26
N MET A 273 -6.91 1.71 -11.93
CA MET A 273 -7.41 3.09 -11.84
C MET A 273 -7.86 3.42 -10.41
N GLN A 274 -8.65 2.55 -9.78
CA GLN A 274 -9.10 2.77 -8.41
C GLN A 274 -7.94 2.76 -7.40
N PHE A 275 -6.95 1.88 -7.59
CA PHE A 275 -5.73 1.90 -6.78
C PHE A 275 -4.93 3.19 -6.96
N ALA A 276 -4.78 3.67 -8.20
CA ALA A 276 -4.08 4.92 -8.48
C ALA A 276 -4.78 6.10 -7.78
N LEU A 277 -6.11 6.15 -7.79
CA LEU A 277 -6.89 7.16 -7.06
C LEU A 277 -6.69 7.06 -5.55
N ALA A 278 -6.76 5.85 -4.98
CA ALA A 278 -6.53 5.64 -3.55
C ALA A 278 -5.11 6.02 -3.11
N ALA A 279 -4.11 5.68 -3.92
CA ALA A 279 -2.72 6.04 -3.68
C ALA A 279 -2.50 7.56 -3.81
N ALA A 280 -3.07 8.21 -4.82
CA ALA A 280 -3.00 9.67 -4.97
C ALA A 280 -3.60 10.40 -3.77
N LEU A 281 -4.77 9.94 -3.28
CA LEU A 281 -5.40 10.50 -2.09
C LEU A 281 -4.51 10.32 -0.85
N ALA A 282 -3.92 9.14 -0.66
CA ALA A 282 -3.01 8.87 0.46
C ALA A 282 -1.77 9.78 0.41
N VAL A 283 -1.22 10.03 -0.79
CA VAL A 283 -0.09 10.95 -0.99
C VAL A 283 -0.48 12.39 -0.64
N ILE A 284 -1.65 12.87 -1.07
CA ILE A 284 -2.14 14.21 -0.74
C ILE A 284 -2.29 14.40 0.78
N VAL A 285 -2.87 13.41 1.47
CA VAL A 285 -3.02 13.43 2.93
C VAL A 285 -1.65 13.35 3.62
N GLY A 286 -0.72 12.55 3.10
CA GLY A 286 0.65 12.49 3.61
C GLY A 286 1.38 13.83 3.49
N LEU A 287 1.30 14.48 2.32
CA LEU A 287 1.92 15.79 2.10
C LEU A 287 1.32 16.86 3.00
N SER A 288 0.00 16.87 3.20
CA SER A 288 -0.65 17.85 4.07
C SER A 288 -0.22 17.70 5.53
N LEU A 289 -0.05 16.46 6.01
CA LEU A 289 0.48 16.19 7.34
C LEU A 289 1.93 16.66 7.49
N VAL A 290 2.79 16.37 6.52
CA VAL A 290 4.19 16.82 6.51
C VAL A 290 4.27 18.34 6.51
N LEU A 291 3.45 19.01 5.68
CA LEU A 291 3.39 20.47 5.61
C LEU A 291 2.93 21.06 6.95
N ALA A 292 1.90 20.49 7.58
CA ALA A 292 1.42 20.94 8.89
C ALA A 292 2.49 20.81 9.98
N LEU A 293 3.23 19.68 10.01
CA LEU A 293 4.34 19.48 10.93
C LEU A 293 5.49 20.47 10.67
N TYR A 294 5.81 20.73 9.40
CA TYR A 294 6.81 21.72 9.01
C TYR A 294 6.44 23.13 9.46
N LEU A 295 5.20 23.56 9.18
CA LEU A 295 4.70 24.88 9.59
C LEU A 295 4.72 25.03 11.12
N ARG A 296 4.33 23.98 11.85
CA ARG A 296 4.39 23.96 13.33
C ARG A 296 5.83 24.09 13.83
N ALA A 297 6.78 23.37 13.23
CA ALA A 297 8.19 23.46 13.59
C ALA A 297 8.76 24.86 13.31
N ARG A 298 8.41 25.45 12.16
CA ARG A 298 8.80 26.82 11.79
C ARG A 298 8.22 27.86 12.75
N ALA A 299 6.93 27.75 13.09
CA ALA A 299 6.29 28.64 14.05
C ALA A 299 6.94 28.58 15.44
N ARG A 300 7.31 27.38 15.90
CA ARG A 300 8.05 27.21 17.16
C ARG A 300 9.42 27.89 17.13
N ARG A 301 10.19 27.71 16.05
CA ARG A 301 11.50 28.37 15.89
C ARG A 301 11.37 29.89 15.90
N LYS A 302 10.32 30.44 15.26
CA LYS A 302 10.06 31.87 15.29
C LYS A 302 9.76 32.34 16.71
N ALA A 303 8.85 31.65 17.41
CA ALA A 303 8.50 31.99 18.79
C ALA A 303 9.68 31.91 19.77
N THR A 304 10.60 30.95 19.61
CA THR A 304 11.82 30.89 20.44
C THR A 304 12.75 32.06 20.17
N LEU A 305 12.96 32.44 18.91
CA LEU A 305 13.79 33.59 18.56
C LEU A 305 13.21 34.90 19.07
N ASP A 306 11.89 35.07 19.00
CA ASP A 306 11.22 36.27 19.51
C ASP A 306 11.30 36.34 21.05
N ALA A 307 11.19 35.21 21.73
CA ALA A 307 11.38 35.13 23.19
C ALA A 307 12.83 35.48 23.60
N ASP A 308 13.84 34.95 22.90
CA ASP A 308 15.25 35.24 23.17
C ASP A 308 15.58 36.73 22.95
N ARG A 309 14.99 37.34 21.90
CA ARG A 309 15.10 38.78 21.64
C ARG A 309 14.50 39.61 22.78
N MET A 310 13.28 39.31 23.22
CA MET A 310 12.65 40.02 24.33
C MET A 310 13.45 39.88 25.63
N ALA A 311 14.03 38.70 25.88
CA ALA A 311 14.88 38.47 27.04
C ALA A 311 16.15 39.33 27.00
N SER A 312 16.81 39.42 25.84
CA SER A 312 18.00 40.26 25.64
C SER A 312 17.68 41.76 25.82
N MET A 313 16.60 42.25 25.20
CA MET A 313 16.14 43.65 25.34
C MET A 313 15.81 44.01 26.79
N THR A 314 15.16 43.10 27.51
CA THR A 314 14.83 43.32 28.93
C THR A 314 16.10 43.45 29.76
N HIS A 315 17.13 42.66 29.47
CA HIS A 315 18.41 42.77 30.14
C HIS A 315 19.11 44.09 29.81
N SER A 316 19.14 44.50 28.54
CA SER A 316 19.76 45.76 28.12
C SER A 316 19.03 47.01 28.62
N LEU A 317 17.73 46.94 28.95
CA LEU A 317 16.96 48.04 29.55
C LEU A 317 17.13 48.13 31.07
N LYS A 318 17.32 46.99 31.77
CA LYS A 318 17.48 46.98 33.23
C LYS A 318 18.74 47.72 33.69
N THR A 319 19.84 47.55 32.96
CA THR A 319 21.13 48.17 33.29
C THR A 319 21.08 49.71 33.28
N PRO A 320 20.66 50.38 32.18
CA PRO A 320 20.60 51.84 32.13
C PRO A 320 19.57 52.41 33.10
N LEU A 321 18.44 51.72 33.29
CA LEU A 321 17.43 52.13 34.26
C LEU A 321 17.96 52.10 35.70
N ALA A 322 18.77 51.09 36.04
CA ALA A 322 19.43 51.02 37.35
C ALA A 322 20.46 52.14 37.55
N ILE A 323 21.23 52.47 36.50
CA ILE A 323 22.21 53.58 36.51
C ILE A 323 21.51 54.93 36.68
N LEU A 324 20.46 55.19 35.89
CA LEU A 324 19.66 56.41 35.97
C LEU A 324 19.07 56.59 37.37
N LYS A 325 18.47 55.52 37.91
CA LYS A 325 17.91 55.53 39.27
C LYS A 325 18.98 55.82 40.32
N PHE A 326 20.14 55.18 40.24
CA PHE A 326 21.25 55.42 41.16
C PHE A 326 21.74 56.88 41.13
N ARG A 327 21.86 57.48 39.94
CA ARG A 327 22.27 58.89 39.77
C ARG A 327 21.22 59.85 40.33
N CYS A 328 19.94 59.62 40.03
CA CYS A 328 18.83 60.40 40.60
C CYS A 328 18.76 60.30 42.13
N ASP A 329 18.96 59.10 42.71
CA ASP A 329 18.99 58.91 44.16
C ASP A 329 20.19 59.63 44.80
N THR A 330 21.34 59.70 44.11
CA THR A 330 22.54 60.41 44.58
C THR A 330 22.33 61.93 44.61
N LEU A 331 21.71 62.49 43.57
CA LEU A 331 21.31 63.90 43.52
C LEU A 331 20.28 64.22 44.62
N ARG A 332 19.24 63.39 44.76
CA ARG A 332 18.17 63.58 45.76
C ARG A 332 18.69 63.57 47.19
N LEU A 333 19.71 62.76 47.49
CA LEU A 333 20.31 62.66 48.82
C LEU A 333 21.31 63.79 49.13
N GLY A 334 21.55 64.72 48.19
CA GLY A 334 22.46 65.85 48.39
C GLY A 334 23.91 65.44 48.62
N ARG A 335 24.32 64.27 48.09
CA ARG A 335 25.64 63.67 48.36
C ARG A 335 26.75 64.17 47.42
N LEU A 336 26.46 65.15 46.57
CA LEU A 336 27.37 65.68 45.57
C LEU A 336 27.75 67.13 45.91
N PRO A 337 29.04 67.48 45.83
CA PRO A 337 29.47 68.86 45.94
C PRO A 337 29.06 69.67 44.69
N PRO A 338 28.89 71.00 44.79
CA PRO A 338 28.26 71.83 43.76
C PRO A 338 29.01 71.85 42.42
N ASP A 339 30.31 71.58 42.42
CA ASP A 339 31.18 71.43 41.25
C ASP A 339 30.94 70.13 40.45
N GLN A 340 30.29 69.13 41.05
CA GLN A 340 29.97 67.85 40.41
C GLN A 340 28.49 67.70 40.02
N LEU A 341 27.66 68.71 40.31
CA LEU A 341 26.23 68.65 40.04
C LEU A 341 25.93 68.67 38.54
N ASP A 342 26.58 69.59 37.82
CA ASP A 342 26.36 69.77 36.38
C ASP A 342 26.85 68.57 35.56
N SER A 343 27.99 67.99 35.93
CA SER A 343 28.51 66.78 35.27
C SER A 343 27.60 65.56 35.48
N GLN A 344 26.97 65.44 36.65
CA GLN A 344 26.00 64.38 36.92
C GLN A 344 24.70 64.57 36.15
N LEU A 345 24.22 65.81 36.00
CA LEU A 345 23.03 66.11 35.19
C LEU A 345 23.26 65.79 33.71
N ILE A 346 24.43 66.11 33.16
CA ILE A 346 24.81 65.73 31.78
C ILE A 346 24.80 64.21 31.62
N GLN A 347 25.41 63.46 32.54
CA GLN A 347 25.46 61.99 32.48
C GLN A 347 24.08 61.33 32.66
N ILE A 348 23.13 61.98 33.33
CA ILE A 348 21.73 61.52 33.39
C ILE A 348 21.04 61.74 32.04
N GLY A 349 21.30 62.88 31.38
CA GLY A 349 20.83 63.14 30.02
C GLY A 349 21.34 62.09 29.04
N GLU A 350 22.65 61.82 29.05
CA GLU A 350 23.27 60.79 28.19
C GLU A 350 22.68 59.40 28.41
N GLU A 351 22.42 59.00 29.66
CA GLU A 351 21.83 57.69 29.95
C GLU A 351 20.35 57.62 29.56
N ALA A 352 19.62 58.73 29.63
CA ALA A 352 18.24 58.84 29.15
C ALA A 352 18.16 58.77 27.61
N ASP A 353 19.09 59.42 26.91
CA ASP A 353 19.22 59.32 25.45
C ASP A 353 19.59 57.90 25.03
N ARG A 354 20.52 57.27 25.76
CA ARG A 354 20.89 55.87 25.55
C ARG A 354 19.73 54.90 25.77
N LEU A 355 18.93 55.12 26.81
CA LEU A 355 17.74 54.31 27.09
C LEU A 355 16.67 54.52 26.00
N SER A 356 16.49 55.74 25.52
CA SER A 356 15.61 56.06 24.40
C SER A 356 16.03 55.34 23.12
N ALA A 357 17.32 55.34 22.80
CA ALA A 357 17.85 54.60 21.65
C ALA A 357 17.63 53.08 21.76
N ILE A 358 17.80 52.50 22.95
CA ILE A 358 17.54 51.06 23.18
C ILE A 358 16.04 50.74 23.01
N ILE A 359 15.15 51.61 23.47
CA ILE A 359 13.69 51.44 23.28
C ILE A 359 13.33 51.53 21.80
N GLU A 360 13.89 52.49 21.07
CA GLU A 360 13.63 52.67 19.64
C GLU A 360 14.08 51.44 18.84
N HIS A 361 15.28 50.94 19.11
CA HIS A 361 15.78 49.70 18.50
C HIS A 361 14.90 48.48 18.85
N ALA A 362 14.36 48.42 20.08
CA ALA A 362 13.43 47.36 20.48
C ALA A 362 12.08 47.44 19.75
N LEU A 363 11.54 48.66 19.58
CA LEU A 363 10.30 48.91 18.84
C LEU A 363 10.46 48.53 17.36
N MET A 364 11.56 48.92 16.72
CA MET A 364 11.89 48.52 15.34
C MET A 364 11.97 47.00 15.19
N ALA A 365 12.58 46.30 16.16
CA ALA A 365 12.69 44.85 16.13
C ALA A 365 11.35 44.11 16.35
N ILE A 366 10.41 44.68 17.12
CA ILE A 366 9.08 44.10 17.38
C ILE A 366 8.12 44.35 16.21
N GLN A 367 8.16 45.53 15.60
CA GLN A 367 7.34 45.87 14.43
C GLN A 367 7.74 45.05 13.20
N GLY A 368 8.95 44.47 13.19
CA GLY A 368 9.52 43.79 12.03
C GLY A 368 9.91 44.78 10.94
N PRO A 369 10.51 44.34 9.82
CA PRO A 369 10.65 45.21 8.66
C PRO A 369 9.26 45.69 8.28
N SER A 370 8.98 46.99 8.46
CA SER A 370 7.77 47.59 7.91
C SER A 370 7.75 47.32 6.40
N GLU A 371 6.58 47.14 5.81
CA GLU A 371 6.45 47.15 4.34
C GLU A 371 6.96 48.49 3.73
N SER A 372 7.20 49.48 4.59
CA SER A 372 7.85 50.77 4.35
C SER A 372 9.34 50.80 4.78
N GLY A 373 10.06 49.68 4.79
CA GLY A 373 11.50 49.69 5.00
C GLY A 373 12.22 50.41 3.84
N PRO A 374 13.46 50.92 4.03
CA PRO A 374 14.17 51.75 3.04
C PRO A 374 14.54 50.99 1.76
N GLN A 375 14.01 49.78 1.53
CA GLN A 375 14.16 49.05 0.27
C GLN A 375 13.62 49.83 -0.94
N GLN A 376 12.66 50.75 -0.74
CA GLN A 376 12.19 51.66 -1.80
C GLN A 376 13.11 52.88 -2.00
N ASP A 377 13.99 53.19 -1.05
CA ASP A 377 14.90 54.35 -1.05
C ASP A 377 16.39 53.98 -1.24
N VAL A 378 16.74 52.69 -1.32
CA VAL A 378 18.11 52.25 -1.60
C VAL A 378 18.45 52.56 -3.07
N ASN A 379 19.04 53.72 -3.30
CA ASN A 379 19.65 54.08 -4.58
C ASN A 379 21.19 54.12 -4.45
N PRO A 380 21.94 54.10 -5.57
CA PRO A 380 23.40 54.13 -5.51
C PRO A 380 23.98 55.33 -4.75
N GLN A 381 23.30 56.48 -4.78
CA GLN A 381 23.73 57.70 -4.07
C GLN A 381 23.59 57.56 -2.55
N TRP A 382 22.53 56.90 -2.08
CA TRP A 382 22.31 56.60 -0.68
C TRP A 382 23.36 55.62 -0.15
N ILE A 383 23.66 54.56 -0.92
CA ILE A 383 24.73 53.60 -0.58
C ILE A 383 26.09 54.31 -0.49
N GLN A 384 26.35 55.25 -1.41
CA GLN A 384 27.57 56.04 -1.41
C GLN A 384 27.67 56.96 -0.20
N GLY A 385 26.58 57.64 0.18
CA GLY A 385 26.52 58.47 1.39
C GLY A 385 26.78 57.66 2.68
N VAL A 386 26.15 56.48 2.81
CA VAL A 386 26.39 55.59 3.96
C VAL A 386 27.84 55.11 4.02
N ALA A 387 28.47 54.86 2.88
CA ALA A 387 29.86 54.43 2.84
C ALA A 387 30.85 55.54 3.18
N GLU A 388 30.55 56.78 2.80
CA GLU A 388 31.31 57.96 3.21
C GLU A 388 31.21 58.19 4.72
N ASP A 389 30.02 58.02 5.30
CA ASP A 389 29.80 58.12 6.76
C ASP A 389 30.55 57.03 7.55
N LEU A 390 30.74 55.84 6.95
CA LEU A 390 31.45 54.72 7.58
C LEU A 390 32.97 54.74 7.35
N ALA A 391 33.46 55.49 6.36
CA ALA A 391 34.89 55.54 6.02
C ALA A 391 35.80 55.87 7.22
N PRO A 392 35.48 56.84 8.11
CA PRO A 392 36.34 57.17 9.25
C PRO A 392 36.52 56.00 10.24
N ALA A 393 35.50 55.16 10.41
CA ALA A 393 35.57 54.00 11.29
C ALA A 393 36.47 52.89 10.71
N PHE A 394 36.41 52.69 9.40
CA PHE A 394 37.27 51.74 8.69
C PHE A 394 38.73 52.22 8.65
N GLU A 395 38.96 53.52 8.48
CA GLU A 395 40.29 54.13 8.56
C GLU A 395 40.89 54.02 9.97
N ALA A 396 40.09 54.22 11.02
CA ALA A 396 40.53 54.03 12.41
C ALA A 396 40.95 52.58 12.72
N GLU A 397 40.36 51.59 12.05
CA GLU A 397 40.75 50.17 12.14
C GLU A 397 41.82 49.76 11.12
N ASN A 398 42.31 50.68 10.28
CA ASN A 398 43.27 50.42 9.21
C ASN A 398 42.74 49.39 8.17
N ARG A 399 41.43 49.38 7.93
CA ARG A 399 40.75 48.47 6.99
C ARG A 399 40.26 49.29 5.80
N ARG A 400 40.47 48.81 4.59
CA ARG A 400 40.04 49.52 3.38
C ARG A 400 38.60 49.18 3.02
N LEU A 401 37.72 50.17 3.00
CA LEU A 401 36.38 50.05 2.46
C LEU A 401 36.45 50.15 0.92
N VAL A 402 35.96 49.13 0.20
CA VAL A 402 35.85 49.14 -1.26
C VAL A 402 34.39 48.87 -1.62
N LEU A 403 33.73 49.83 -2.26
CA LEU A 403 32.38 49.68 -2.80
C LEU A 403 32.46 49.26 -4.26
N THR A 404 31.80 48.16 -4.60
CA THR A 404 31.58 47.74 -5.99
C THR A 404 30.08 47.63 -6.23
N CYS A 405 29.51 48.62 -6.91
CA CYS A 405 28.13 48.55 -7.41
C CYS A 405 28.15 47.91 -8.79
N SER A 406 27.52 46.74 -8.96
CA SER A 406 27.38 46.09 -10.26
C SER A 406 26.14 46.61 -10.99
N ASP A 407 26.32 47.16 -12.18
CA ASP A 407 25.27 47.66 -13.08
C ASP A 407 24.53 46.52 -13.83
N GLN A 408 24.16 45.45 -13.11
CA GLN A 408 23.47 44.30 -13.71
C GLN A 408 22.10 44.10 -13.07
N ALA A 409 21.15 44.89 -13.56
CA ALA A 409 19.73 44.55 -13.55
C ALA A 409 19.21 44.70 -14.99
N GLY A 410 19.34 43.61 -15.75
CA GLY A 410 18.54 43.34 -16.95
C GLY A 410 17.69 42.11 -16.66
#